data_AF-A0A953JXE7-F1
#
_entry.id   AF-A0A953JXE7-F1
#
_cell.length_a   1.000
_cell.length_b   1.000
_cell.length_c   1.000
_cell.angle_alpha   90.00
_cell.angle_beta   90.00
_cell.angle_gamma   90.00
#
_symmetry.space_group_name_H-M   'P 1'
#
loop_
_entity.id
_entity.type
_entity.pdbx_description
1 polymer ?
#
loop_
_entity_poly.entity_id
_entity_poly.type
_entity_poly.pdbx_seq_one_letter_code
_entity_poly.pdbx_strand_id
1 'polypeptide(L)'
;MKNLIAKSITLFLFVVAFQLQSQAQVVSGVRPPADGKMGEFTPWTKQTVYFEDKTTADIEYRIALVKRKGIACHYQIEVKNNSTIKLTVKFKSSYYDKLVKSSFGEEKKGSIKPGKILEGTLIAQGCRKEKGEEKDDYGICSACEFGVSIYVSK
;
A
#
# COMPACT_ATOMS: atom_id res chain seq x y z
N MET A 1 13.71 -34.47 36.53
CA MET A 1 14.34 -33.59 35.50
C MET A 1 14.04 -33.97 34.04
N LYS A 2 13.55 -35.18 33.71
CA LYS A 2 13.22 -35.55 32.31
C LYS A 2 11.91 -34.94 31.77
N ASN A 3 10.98 -34.52 32.64
CA ASN A 3 9.65 -34.01 32.25
C ASN A 3 9.58 -32.50 31.99
N LEU A 4 10.65 -31.74 32.28
CA LEU A 4 10.65 -30.28 32.08
C LEU A 4 11.07 -29.91 30.65
N ILE A 5 11.98 -30.69 30.05
CA ILE A 5 12.53 -30.47 28.71
C ILE A 5 11.46 -30.73 27.63
N ALA A 6 10.63 -31.77 27.83
CA ALA A 6 9.56 -32.11 26.89
C ALA A 6 8.50 -30.99 26.75
N LYS A 7 8.18 -30.27 27.83
CA LYS A 7 7.20 -29.17 27.81
C LYS A 7 7.72 -27.91 27.12
N SER A 8 9.03 -27.64 27.18
CA SER A 8 9.63 -26.48 26.51
C SER A 8 9.76 -26.67 25.00
N ILE A 9 9.98 -27.90 24.52
CA ILE A 9 10.08 -28.18 23.06
C ILE A 9 8.72 -28.03 22.38
N THR A 10 7.63 -28.46 23.03
CA THR A 10 6.27 -28.29 22.49
C THR A 10 5.86 -26.83 22.41
N LEU A 11 6.34 -25.97 23.33
CA LEU A 11 6.03 -24.53 23.32
C LEU A 11 6.77 -23.78 22.20
N PHE A 12 8.01 -24.17 21.87
CA PHE A 12 8.78 -23.56 20.79
C PHE A 12 8.23 -23.90 19.39
N LEU A 13 7.66 -25.10 19.21
CA LEU A 13 7.01 -25.51 17.96
C LEU A 13 5.69 -24.75 17.69
N PHE A 14 5.00 -24.28 18.73
CA PHE A 14 3.77 -23.50 18.56
C PHE A 14 4.02 -22.04 18.18
N VAL A 15 5.18 -21.47 18.55
CA VAL A 15 5.54 -20.09 18.20
C VAL A 15 5.98 -19.96 16.73
N VAL A 16 6.53 -21.02 16.14
CA VAL A 16 6.93 -21.03 14.72
C VAL A 16 5.73 -21.21 13.77
N ALA A 17 4.64 -21.83 14.23
CA ALA A 17 3.46 -22.10 13.40
C ALA A 17 2.52 -20.90 13.18
N PHE A 18 2.66 -19.80 13.94
CA PHE A 18 1.68 -18.71 13.97
C PHE A 18 2.13 -17.36 13.37
N GLN A 19 3.33 -17.26 12.79
CA GLN A 19 3.88 -15.97 12.33
C GLN A 19 4.27 -15.88 10.85
N LEU A 20 3.88 -16.84 10.01
CA LEU A 20 3.97 -16.69 8.55
C LEU A 20 2.75 -15.92 8.01
N GLN A 21 2.54 -14.70 8.50
CA GLN A 21 1.83 -13.71 7.67
C GLN A 21 2.83 -13.29 6.59
N SER A 22 2.87 -14.04 5.50
CA SER A 22 3.66 -13.68 4.32
C SER A 22 3.17 -12.32 3.81
N GLN A 23 3.88 -11.25 4.19
CA GLN A 23 3.60 -9.91 3.69
C GLN A 23 4.23 -9.82 2.31
N ALA A 24 3.45 -10.01 1.25
CA ALA A 24 3.90 -9.72 -0.09
C ALA A 24 3.76 -8.21 -0.33
N GLN A 25 4.86 -7.50 -0.51
CA GLN A 25 4.82 -6.19 -1.18
C GLN A 25 4.51 -6.45 -2.64
N VAL A 26 3.37 -5.95 -3.11
CA VAL A 26 2.87 -6.30 -4.44
C VAL A 26 3.13 -5.17 -5.43
N VAL A 27 2.89 -3.93 -5.00
CA VAL A 27 3.02 -2.76 -5.86
C VAL A 27 3.66 -1.64 -5.05
N SER A 28 4.66 -0.98 -5.62
CA SER A 28 5.38 0.12 -4.97
C SER A 28 5.38 1.37 -5.83
N GLY A 29 5.30 2.53 -5.19
CA GLY A 29 5.42 3.82 -5.87
C GLY A 29 4.27 4.12 -6.84
N VAL A 30 3.05 3.66 -6.53
CA VAL A 30 1.86 3.95 -7.34
C VAL A 30 1.60 5.45 -7.35
N ARG A 31 1.49 6.03 -8.55
CA ARG A 31 1.23 7.44 -8.81
C ARG A 31 0.16 7.59 -9.90
N PRO A 32 -0.66 8.64 -9.86
CA PRO A 32 -1.44 9.08 -11.02
C PRO A 32 -0.52 9.43 -12.21
N PRO A 33 -1.00 9.30 -13.45
CA PRO A 33 -0.21 9.61 -14.64
C PRO A 33 0.02 11.13 -14.77
N ALA A 34 1.09 11.53 -15.46
CA ALA A 34 1.49 12.94 -15.54
C ALA A 34 0.43 13.84 -16.22
N ASP A 35 -0.37 13.27 -17.12
CA ASP A 35 -1.45 13.89 -17.90
C ASP A 35 -2.85 13.70 -17.30
N GLY A 36 -2.95 13.10 -16.10
CA GLY A 36 -4.22 12.91 -15.42
C GLY A 36 -4.80 14.22 -14.85
N LYS A 37 -5.92 14.09 -14.13
CA LYS A 37 -6.63 15.23 -13.54
C LYS A 37 -6.92 15.00 -12.06
N MET A 38 -7.07 16.10 -11.32
CA MET A 38 -7.50 16.07 -9.92
C MET A 38 -8.88 15.41 -9.80
N GLY A 39 -9.02 14.50 -8.84
CA GLY A 39 -10.25 13.80 -8.53
C GLY A 39 -10.60 12.64 -9.48
N GLU A 40 -9.88 12.48 -10.59
CA GLU A 40 -10.12 11.39 -11.53
C GLU A 40 -9.29 10.16 -11.17
N PHE A 41 -9.94 9.00 -11.10
CA PHE A 41 -9.25 7.73 -10.94
C PHE A 41 -8.57 7.30 -12.23
N THR A 42 -7.38 6.72 -12.09
CA THR A 42 -6.77 5.95 -13.18
C THR A 42 -7.66 4.79 -13.62
N PRO A 43 -7.46 4.27 -14.84
CA PRO A 43 -7.97 2.96 -15.22
C PRO A 43 -7.55 1.88 -14.20
N TRP A 44 -8.33 0.81 -14.13
CA TRP A 44 -8.01 -0.36 -13.30
C TRP A 44 -6.76 -1.05 -13.84
N THR A 45 -5.75 -1.18 -12.98
CA THR A 45 -4.52 -1.94 -13.26
C THR A 45 -4.60 -3.30 -12.60
N LYS A 46 -4.41 -4.36 -13.39
CA LYS A 46 -4.39 -5.75 -12.91
C LYS A 46 -3.02 -6.11 -12.36
N GLN A 47 -3.00 -6.89 -11.28
CA GLN A 47 -1.78 -7.41 -10.69
C GLN A 47 -2.04 -8.79 -10.08
N THR A 48 -1.19 -9.75 -10.44
CA THR A 48 -1.17 -11.07 -9.79
C THR A 48 -0.17 -11.05 -8.64
N VAL A 49 -0.63 -11.45 -7.46
CA VAL A 49 0.16 -11.60 -6.24
C VAL A 49 0.59 -13.05 -6.12
N TYR A 50 1.88 -13.28 -5.85
CA TYR A 50 2.42 -14.62 -5.58
C TYR A 50 2.77 -14.73 -4.10
N PHE A 51 2.25 -15.75 -3.43
CA PHE A 51 2.55 -16.05 -2.04
C PHE A 51 3.58 -17.18 -1.91
N GLU A 52 4.25 -17.26 -0.76
CA GLU A 52 5.29 -18.27 -0.50
C GLU A 52 4.78 -19.72 -0.60
N ASP A 53 3.49 -19.96 -0.35
CA ASP A 53 2.87 -21.29 -0.50
C ASP A 53 2.46 -21.62 -1.95
N LYS A 54 2.96 -20.85 -2.93
CA LYS A 54 2.67 -20.98 -4.36
C LYS A 54 1.22 -20.70 -4.74
N THR A 55 0.38 -20.24 -3.81
CA THR A 55 -0.94 -19.70 -4.16
C THR A 55 -0.79 -18.33 -4.80
N THR A 56 -1.76 -17.98 -5.63
CA THR A 56 -1.83 -16.66 -6.25
C THR A 56 -3.15 -15.98 -5.94
N ALA A 57 -3.14 -14.65 -5.98
CA ALA A 57 -4.35 -13.85 -5.93
C ALA A 57 -4.30 -12.73 -6.96
N ASP A 58 -5.37 -12.58 -7.73
CA ASP A 58 -5.52 -11.46 -8.66
C ASP A 58 -6.21 -10.30 -7.97
N ILE A 59 -5.58 -9.13 -8.06
CA ILE A 59 -6.14 -7.86 -7.63
C ILE A 59 -6.22 -6.88 -8.81
N GLU A 60 -7.16 -5.97 -8.73
CA GLU A 60 -7.18 -4.75 -9.55
C GLU A 60 -7.03 -3.55 -8.63
N TYR A 61 -6.27 -2.54 -9.04
CA TYR A 61 -6.13 -1.31 -8.27
C TYR A 61 -6.23 -0.07 -9.16
N ARG A 62 -6.63 1.05 -8.56
CA ARG A 62 -6.61 2.36 -9.20
C ARG A 62 -6.38 3.46 -8.16
N ILE A 63 -5.86 4.60 -8.61
CA ILE A 63 -5.50 5.72 -7.74
C ILE A 63 -6.08 7.02 -8.31
N ALA A 64 -6.45 7.95 -7.43
CA ALA A 64 -6.81 9.32 -7.78
C ALA A 64 -6.03 10.28 -6.88
N LEU A 65 -5.55 11.40 -7.43
CA LEU A 65 -5.09 12.53 -6.63
C LEU A 65 -6.28 13.43 -6.36
N VAL A 66 -6.74 13.50 -5.11
CA VAL A 66 -8.02 14.13 -4.76
C VAL A 66 -7.87 15.60 -4.44
N LYS A 67 -6.83 15.96 -3.69
CA LYS A 67 -6.57 17.35 -3.30
C LYS A 67 -5.11 17.55 -2.89
N ARG A 68 -4.68 18.81 -2.93
CA ARG A 68 -3.47 19.26 -2.26
C ARG A 68 -3.84 20.19 -1.10
N LYS A 69 -3.16 20.06 0.04
CA LYS A 69 -3.27 20.97 1.18
C LYS A 69 -1.87 21.37 1.66
N GLY A 70 -1.45 22.58 1.33
CA GLY A 70 -0.08 23.04 1.61
C GLY A 70 0.95 22.17 0.88
N ILE A 71 1.82 21.49 1.62
CA ILE A 71 2.84 20.58 1.06
C ILE A 71 2.39 19.12 0.95
N ALA A 72 1.11 18.85 1.21
CA ALA A 72 0.54 17.51 1.26
C ALA A 72 -0.34 17.21 0.04
N CYS A 73 -0.12 16.08 -0.60
CA CYS A 73 -0.91 15.50 -1.69
C CYS A 73 -1.74 14.34 -1.14
N HIS A 74 -3.06 14.41 -1.32
CA HIS A 74 -3.99 13.40 -0.84
C HIS A 74 -4.38 12.48 -1.98
N TYR A 75 -4.14 11.19 -1.80
CA TYR A 75 -4.51 10.14 -2.73
C TYR A 75 -5.70 9.36 -2.20
N GLN A 76 -6.59 8.99 -3.11
CA GLN A 76 -7.57 7.93 -2.88
C GLN A 76 -7.14 6.72 -3.69
N ILE A 77 -7.16 5.54 -3.04
CA ILE A 77 -6.80 4.28 -3.64
C ILE A 77 -7.96 3.30 -3.50
N GLU A 78 -8.20 2.53 -4.53
CA GLU A 78 -9.12 1.40 -4.49
C GLU A 78 -8.39 0.13 -4.87
N VAL A 79 -8.63 -0.94 -4.12
CA VAL A 79 -8.17 -2.29 -4.45
C VAL A 79 -9.35 -3.24 -4.46
N LYS A 80 -9.54 -3.91 -5.59
CA LYS A 80 -10.55 -4.93 -5.81
C LYS A 80 -9.90 -6.31 -5.74
N ASN A 81 -10.52 -7.21 -4.99
CA ASN A 81 -10.11 -8.61 -4.94
C ASN A 81 -10.84 -9.41 -6.02
N ASN A 82 -10.12 -9.84 -7.06
CA ASN A 82 -10.66 -10.71 -8.10
C ASN A 82 -10.30 -12.19 -7.89
N SER A 83 -9.60 -12.52 -6.80
CA SER A 83 -9.28 -13.90 -6.43
C SER A 83 -10.44 -14.60 -5.71
N THR A 84 -10.29 -15.90 -5.49
CA THR A 84 -11.25 -16.73 -4.74
C THR A 84 -11.00 -16.74 -3.23
N ILE A 85 -9.90 -16.14 -2.76
CA ILE A 85 -9.51 -16.12 -1.34
C ILE A 85 -9.78 -14.76 -0.71
N LYS A 86 -10.00 -14.72 0.60
CA LYS A 86 -10.05 -13.46 1.36
C LYS A 86 -8.62 -12.92 1.46
N LEU A 87 -8.46 -11.61 1.24
CA LEU A 87 -7.17 -10.93 1.35
C LEU A 87 -7.19 -9.90 2.46
N THR A 88 -6.03 -9.64 3.05
CA THR A 88 -5.75 -8.48 3.89
C THR A 88 -4.84 -7.56 3.12
N VAL A 89 -5.29 -6.33 2.89
CA VAL A 89 -4.58 -5.30 2.15
C VAL A 89 -4.13 -4.22 3.09
N LYS A 90 -2.89 -3.78 2.93
CA LYS A 90 -2.28 -2.68 3.67
C LYS A 90 -1.76 -1.65 2.66
N PHE A 91 -2.20 -0.41 2.84
CA PHE A 91 -1.71 0.74 2.10
C PHE A 91 -0.67 1.47 2.93
N LYS A 92 0.42 1.89 2.30
CA LYS A 92 1.44 2.72 2.94
C LYS A 92 1.82 3.85 2.00
N SER A 93 1.76 5.10 2.47
CA SER A 93 2.43 6.20 1.78
C SER A 93 3.93 6.18 2.08
N SER A 94 4.78 6.50 1.11
CA SER A 94 6.19 6.79 1.36
C SER A 94 6.37 8.31 1.44
N TYR A 95 6.80 8.84 2.60
CA TYR A 95 7.31 10.22 2.70
C TYR A 95 8.80 10.25 2.34
N TYR A 96 9.15 10.91 1.25
CA TYR A 96 10.48 11.45 0.98
C TYR A 96 10.63 12.84 1.62
N ASP A 97 10.80 12.90 2.94
CA ASP A 97 11.40 14.08 3.55
C ASP A 97 12.91 13.84 3.62
N LYS A 98 13.71 14.70 2.97
CA LYS A 98 15.19 14.63 3.00
C LYS A 98 15.74 14.70 4.44
N LEU A 99 14.91 15.03 5.43
CA LEU A 99 15.29 15.25 6.82
C LEU A 99 14.82 14.15 7.80
N VAL A 100 14.03 13.16 7.38
CA VAL A 100 13.46 12.16 8.31
C VAL A 100 13.67 10.73 7.78
N LYS A 101 14.23 9.87 8.64
CA LYS A 101 14.54 8.45 8.36
C LYS A 101 13.38 7.73 7.64
N SER A 102 13.63 7.38 6.38
CA SER A 102 13.17 6.26 5.52
C SER A 102 11.79 5.58 5.64
N SER A 103 10.90 5.87 6.60
CA SER A 103 9.64 5.09 6.70
C SER A 103 8.55 5.68 7.60
N PHE A 104 8.31 6.99 7.55
CA PHE A 104 7.02 7.53 7.99
C PHE A 104 6.03 7.49 6.83
N GLY A 105 4.78 7.13 7.12
CA GLY A 105 3.70 7.01 6.14
C GLY A 105 2.40 6.74 6.88
N GLU A 106 1.27 7.26 6.39
CA GLU A 106 -0.03 6.80 6.87
C GLU A 106 -0.22 5.34 6.45
N GLU A 107 -0.67 4.52 7.40
CA GLU A 107 -0.92 3.11 7.19
C GLU A 107 -2.42 2.84 7.35
N LYS A 108 -3.03 2.23 6.34
CA LYS A 108 -4.40 1.75 6.42
C LYS A 108 -4.45 0.28 6.06
N LYS A 109 -5.01 -0.53 6.96
CA LYS A 109 -5.14 -1.97 6.81
C LYS A 109 -6.63 -2.34 6.78
N GLY A 110 -7.00 -3.24 5.88
CA GLY A 110 -8.37 -3.76 5.77
C GLY A 110 -8.40 -5.15 5.15
N SER A 111 -9.47 -5.90 5.39
CA SER A 111 -9.68 -7.18 4.72
C SER A 111 -10.75 -7.08 3.64
N ILE A 112 -10.54 -7.77 2.53
CA ILE A 112 -11.44 -7.82 1.37
C ILE A 112 -11.81 -9.25 1.02
N LYS A 113 -13.12 -9.50 0.97
CA LYS A 113 -13.68 -10.74 0.44
C LYS A 113 -13.56 -10.78 -1.09
N PRO A 114 -13.63 -11.98 -1.71
CA PRO A 114 -13.73 -12.11 -3.17
C PRO A 114 -14.80 -11.19 -3.78
N GLY A 115 -14.47 -10.54 -4.89
CA GLY A 115 -15.34 -9.63 -5.63
C GLY A 115 -15.63 -8.28 -4.95
N LYS A 116 -14.98 -7.96 -3.82
CA LYS A 116 -15.19 -6.70 -3.09
C LYS A 116 -14.01 -5.74 -3.25
N ILE A 117 -14.31 -4.46 -3.05
CA ILE A 117 -13.36 -3.34 -3.12
C ILE A 117 -13.06 -2.85 -1.70
N LEU A 118 -11.80 -2.51 -1.43
CA LEU A 118 -11.38 -1.72 -0.28
C LEU A 118 -10.86 -0.37 -0.74
N GLU A 119 -11.34 0.68 -0.08
CA GLU A 119 -10.94 2.04 -0.34
C GLU A 119 -9.99 2.55 0.75
N GLY A 120 -8.97 3.28 0.34
CA GLY A 120 -7.99 3.93 1.19
C GLY A 120 -7.84 5.40 0.85
N THR A 121 -7.61 6.22 1.87
CA THR A 121 -7.13 7.59 1.70
C THR A 121 -5.74 7.63 2.32
N LEU A 122 -4.80 8.21 1.59
CA LEU A 122 -3.42 8.35 2.02
C LEU A 122 -2.93 9.74 1.74
N ILE A 123 -2.03 10.21 2.60
CA ILE A 123 -1.40 11.52 2.46
C ILE A 123 0.09 11.31 2.20
N ALA A 124 0.61 11.92 1.15
CA ALA A 124 2.04 12.14 0.94
C ALA A 124 2.39 13.61 1.19
N GLN A 125 3.40 13.88 1.99
CA GLN A 125 3.86 15.22 2.36
C GLN A 125 5.27 15.45 1.84
N GLY A 126 5.58 16.72 1.52
CA GLY A 126 6.91 17.14 1.06
C GLY A 126 6.92 17.73 -0.36
N CYS A 127 5.76 17.78 -1.02
CA CYS A 127 5.58 18.43 -2.31
C CYS A 127 5.55 19.95 -2.17
N ARG A 128 6.66 20.63 -2.46
CA ARG A 128 6.75 22.10 -2.45
C ARG A 128 6.63 22.65 -3.87
N LYS A 129 5.96 23.81 -4.00
CA LYS A 129 6.07 24.65 -5.21
C LYS A 129 7.50 25.18 -5.26
N GLU A 130 8.26 24.88 -6.30
CA GLU A 130 9.48 25.63 -6.56
C GLU A 130 9.12 27.06 -6.98
N LYS A 131 9.90 28.04 -6.52
CA LYS A 131 9.64 29.44 -6.86
C LYS A 131 9.86 29.64 -8.37
N GLY A 132 8.81 30.02 -9.08
CA GLY A 132 8.86 30.27 -10.53
C GLY A 132 8.28 29.14 -11.41
N GLU A 133 7.89 28.00 -10.83
CA GLU A 133 7.16 26.98 -11.59
C GLU A 133 5.68 27.35 -11.71
N GLU A 134 5.19 27.53 -12.95
CA GLU A 134 3.76 27.62 -13.28
C GLU A 134 3.08 26.25 -13.34
N LYS A 135 3.38 25.36 -12.39
CA LYS A 135 2.67 24.09 -12.28
C LYS A 135 1.42 24.27 -11.41
N ASP A 136 0.31 23.73 -11.88
CA ASP A 136 -0.91 23.60 -11.09
C ASP A 136 -0.71 22.57 -9.95
N ASP A 137 -1.68 22.47 -9.05
CA ASP A 137 -1.55 21.58 -7.89
C ASP A 137 -1.45 20.11 -8.28
N TYR A 138 -2.05 19.71 -9.41
CA TYR A 138 -1.89 18.38 -9.97
C TYR A 138 -0.45 18.14 -10.41
N GLY A 139 0.07 18.99 -11.30
CA GLY A 139 1.41 18.89 -11.86
C GLY A 139 2.50 18.86 -10.80
N ILE A 140 2.28 19.52 -9.68
CA ILE A 140 3.22 19.49 -8.56
C ILE A 140 3.15 18.16 -7.82
N CYS A 141 1.96 17.69 -7.49
CA CYS A 141 1.79 16.41 -6.81
C CYS A 141 2.16 15.20 -7.66
N SER A 142 1.98 15.25 -8.98
CA SER A 142 2.38 14.19 -9.91
C SER A 142 3.88 14.19 -10.20
N ALA A 143 4.54 15.37 -10.18
CA ALA A 143 5.99 15.48 -10.30
C ALA A 143 6.74 15.02 -9.04
N CYS A 144 6.06 14.94 -7.90
CA CYS A 144 6.70 14.46 -6.70
C CYS A 144 7.01 12.96 -6.74
N GLU A 145 8.19 12.58 -6.24
CA GLU A 145 8.62 11.18 -6.19
C GLU A 145 7.89 10.33 -5.13
N PHE A 146 6.89 10.88 -4.43
CA PHE A 146 6.10 10.12 -3.47
C PHE A 146 5.19 9.11 -4.20
N GLY A 147 4.77 8.07 -3.49
CA GLY A 147 3.83 7.10 -4.04
C GLY A 147 3.13 6.31 -2.95
N VAL A 148 2.16 5.52 -3.39
CA VAL A 148 1.46 4.56 -2.54
C VAL A 148 2.03 3.16 -2.81
N SER A 149 2.27 2.41 -1.75
CA SER A 149 2.59 0.99 -1.83
C SER A 149 1.42 0.16 -1.33
N ILE A 150 1.16 -0.96 -2.03
CA ILE A 150 0.11 -1.93 -1.72
C ILE A 150 0.78 -3.22 -1.27
N TYR A 151 0.46 -3.64 -0.06
CA TYR A 151 0.88 -4.91 0.52
C TYR A 151 -0.34 -5.81 0.65
N VAL A 152 -0.18 -7.08 0.32
CA VAL A 152 -1.26 -8.07 0.35
C VAL A 152 -0.79 -9.28 1.14
N SER A 153 -1.64 -9.77 2.04
CA SER A 153 -1.49 -11.06 2.71
C SER A 153 -2.80 -11.83 2.65
N LYS A 154 -2.73 -13.14 2.85
CA LYS A 154 -3.88 -14.03 3.05
C LYS A 154 -4.23 -14.16 4.53
#